data_AF-A0A355S318-F1
#
_entry.id   AF-A0A355S318-F1
#
_cell.length_a   1.000
_cell.length_b   1.000
_cell.length_c   1.000
_cell.angle_alpha   90.00
_cell.angle_beta   90.00
_cell.angle_gamma   90.00
#
_symmetry.space_group_name_H-M   'P 1'
#
loop_
_entity.id
_entity.type
_entity.pdbx_description
1 polymer ?
#
loop_
_entity_poly.entity_id
_entity_poly.type
_entity_poly.pdbx_seq_one_letter_code
_entity_poly.pdbx_strand_id
1 'polypeptide(L)'
;PIWFLLFFPPVIFITLIGNFAIDSLVVTACFFIFKLVDIQKGLKGFYKESILKVWLFGFLADIVGALILFILGILGDSLRLPNELITGINYDPFSNPAAVIIIASAMLISAALIFIFNYRFTFSKQIKDKKSRLKTAITIAIVTMPWTFLLPTKWFYNGF
;
A
#
# COMPACT_ATOMS: atom_id res chain seq x y z
N PRO A 1 -4.52 -10.19 -13.72
CA PRO A 1 -3.62 -9.13 -13.23
C PRO A 1 -2.74 -9.62 -12.08
N ILE A 2 -1.45 -9.29 -12.10
CA ILE A 2 -0.53 -9.75 -11.05
C ILE A 2 -0.93 -9.24 -9.66
N TRP A 3 -1.42 -8.00 -9.58
CA TRP A 3 -1.89 -7.41 -8.32
C TRP A 3 -3.03 -8.21 -7.68
N PHE A 4 -3.90 -8.85 -8.46
CA PHE A 4 -5.00 -9.66 -7.94
C PHE A 4 -4.49 -11.00 -7.38
N LEU A 5 -3.47 -11.59 -8.01
CA LEU A 5 -2.83 -12.83 -7.53
C LEU A 5 -2.19 -12.65 -6.15
N LEU A 6 -1.72 -11.44 -5.82
CA LEU A 6 -1.12 -11.13 -4.51
C LEU A 6 -2.08 -11.35 -3.33
N PHE A 7 -3.40 -11.38 -3.58
CA PHE A 7 -4.43 -11.62 -2.56
C PHE A 7 -4.95 -13.06 -2.52
N PHE A 8 -4.43 -13.97 -3.36
CA PHE A 8 -4.90 -15.35 -3.44
C PHE A 8 -3.90 -16.36 -2.85
N PRO A 9 -4.34 -17.44 -2.16
CA PRO A 9 -3.45 -18.50 -1.70
C PRO A 9 -2.77 -19.24 -2.87
N PRO A 10 -1.47 -19.62 -2.76
CA PRO A 10 -0.57 -19.42 -1.61
C PRO A 10 0.19 -18.08 -1.62
N VAL A 11 0.09 -17.28 -2.69
CA VAL A 11 0.89 -16.06 -2.90
C VAL A 11 0.63 -15.01 -1.81
N ILE A 12 -0.60 -14.92 -1.29
CA ILE A 12 -0.95 -14.01 -0.19
C ILE A 12 -0.03 -14.15 1.03
N PHE A 13 0.45 -15.35 1.35
CA PHE A 13 1.38 -15.52 2.47
C PHE A 13 2.72 -14.82 2.22
N ILE A 14 3.22 -14.87 0.97
CA ILE A 14 4.43 -14.18 0.55
C ILE A 14 4.20 -12.66 0.61
N THR A 15 3.06 -12.19 0.10
CA THR A 15 2.68 -10.77 0.15
C THR A 15 2.63 -10.26 1.59
N LEU A 16 1.99 -10.99 2.50
CA LEU A 16 1.87 -10.63 3.91
C LEU A 16 3.23 -10.53 4.60
N ILE A 17 4.11 -11.51 4.37
CA ILE A 17 5.48 -11.52 4.94
C ILE A 17 6.32 -10.37 4.36
N GLY A 18 6.27 -10.18 3.04
CA GLY A 18 7.01 -9.11 2.35
C GLY A 18 6.55 -7.72 2.81
N ASN A 19 5.24 -7.50 2.90
CA ASN A 19 4.66 -6.25 3.38
C ASN A 19 5.06 -5.97 4.84
N PHE A 20 5.00 -6.99 5.71
CA PHE A 20 5.46 -6.88 7.10
C PHE A 20 6.95 -6.52 7.21
N ALA A 21 7.79 -7.07 6.32
CA ALA A 21 9.22 -6.76 6.28
C ALA A 21 9.47 -5.29 5.86
N ILE A 22 8.78 -4.82 4.83
CA ILE A 22 8.86 -3.42 4.39
C ILE A 22 8.39 -2.48 5.50
N ASP A 23 7.23 -2.75 6.11
CA ASP A 23 6.72 -1.93 7.22
C ASP A 23 7.69 -1.89 8.40
N SER A 24 8.32 -3.02 8.71
CA SER A 24 9.31 -3.11 9.78
C SER A 24 10.53 -2.23 9.51
N LEU A 25 11.02 -2.24 8.26
CA LEU A 25 12.13 -1.38 7.84
C LEU A 25 11.74 0.09 7.90
N VAL A 26 10.56 0.46 7.40
CA VAL A 26 10.11 1.85 7.33
C VAL A 26 9.83 2.42 8.73
N VAL A 27 9.14 1.68 9.61
CA VAL A 27 8.89 2.11 10.99
C VAL A 27 10.20 2.34 11.74
N THR A 28 11.17 1.45 11.56
CA THR A 28 12.50 1.57 12.17
C THR A 28 13.27 2.76 11.60
N ALA A 29 13.27 2.94 10.28
CA ALA A 29 13.91 4.08 9.62
C ALA A 29 13.30 5.42 10.10
N CYS A 30 11.97 5.51 10.16
CA CYS A 30 11.25 6.69 10.67
C CYS A 30 11.65 7.02 12.11
N PHE A 31 11.85 6.02 12.97
CA PHE A 31 12.30 6.23 14.35
C PHE A 31 13.64 6.97 14.41
N PHE A 32 14.61 6.55 13.57
CA PHE A 32 15.93 7.18 13.52
C PHE A 32 15.93 8.54 12.80
N ILE A 33 15.28 8.63 11.64
CA ILE A 33 15.26 9.85 10.80
C ILE A 33 14.59 11.01 11.54
N PHE A 34 13.44 10.75 12.16
CA PHE A 34 12.68 11.78 12.87
C PHE A 34 13.11 11.97 14.32
N LYS A 35 14.21 11.32 14.74
CA LYS A 35 14.76 11.38 16.09
C LYS A 35 13.66 11.17 17.15
N LEU A 36 12.84 10.14 16.97
CA LEU A 36 11.78 9.77 17.91
C LEU A 36 12.31 9.20 19.24
N VAL A 37 13.62 9.35 19.49
CA VAL A 37 14.37 8.87 20.66
C VAL A 37 13.87 9.50 21.96
N ASP A 38 13.32 10.73 21.91
CA ASP A 38 12.72 11.39 23.08
C ASP A 38 11.37 10.79 23.51
N ILE A 39 10.80 9.86 22.72
CA ILE A 39 9.59 9.14 23.12
C ILE A 39 9.97 8.10 24.18
N GLN A 40 9.43 8.28 25.39
CA GLN A 40 9.66 7.55 26.65
C GLN A 40 9.81 6.00 26.60
N LYS A 41 9.53 5.33 25.48
CA LYS A 41 9.51 3.86 25.35
C LYS A 41 10.69 3.24 24.59
N GLY A 42 11.64 4.04 24.09
CA GLY A 42 12.76 3.54 23.28
C GLY A 42 12.31 2.81 22.00
N LEU A 43 13.26 2.34 21.19
CA LEU A 43 12.97 1.73 19.88
C LEU A 43 12.08 0.48 20.00
N LYS A 44 12.41 -0.44 20.91
CA LYS A 44 11.69 -1.71 21.07
C LYS A 44 10.23 -1.52 21.47
N GLY A 45 9.96 -0.58 22.38
CA GLY A 45 8.59 -0.28 22.82
C GLY A 45 7.78 0.40 21.72
N PHE A 46 8.39 1.35 21.00
CA PHE A 46 7.75 2.00 19.85
C PHE A 46 7.42 0.99 18.74
N TYR A 47 8.37 0.14 18.37
CA TYR A 47 8.20 -0.87 17.32
C TYR A 47 7.09 -1.86 17.67
N LYS A 48 7.13 -2.48 18.85
CA LYS A 48 6.16 -3.52 19.24
C LYS A 48 4.72 -3.00 19.29
N GLU A 49 4.53 -1.74 19.67
CA GLU A 49 3.19 -1.13 19.75
C GLU A 49 2.66 -0.57 18.42
N SER A 50 3.55 -0.28 17.47
CA SER A 50 3.20 0.29 16.16
C SER A 50 3.12 -0.75 15.06
N ILE A 51 4.06 -1.69 14.98
CA ILE A 51 4.28 -2.52 13.78
C ILE A 51 3.04 -3.32 13.38
N LEU A 52 2.39 -4.00 14.34
CA LEU A 52 1.19 -4.79 14.04
C LEU A 52 0.04 -3.93 13.52
N LYS A 53 -0.07 -2.69 13.98
CA LYS A 53 -1.10 -1.75 13.52
C LYS A 53 -0.74 -1.19 12.16
N VAL A 54 0.51 -0.78 11.94
CA VAL A 54 0.99 -0.29 10.65
C VAL A 54 0.72 -1.32 9.58
N TRP A 55 1.13 -2.57 9.83
CA TRP A 55 0.94 -3.67 8.90
C TRP A 55 -0.53 -4.02 8.64
N LEU A 56 -1.34 -4.14 9.69
CA LEU A 56 -2.76 -4.44 9.53
C LEU A 56 -3.49 -3.34 8.74
N PHE A 57 -3.22 -2.07 9.07
CA PHE A 57 -3.83 -0.94 8.37
C PHE A 57 -3.29 -0.75 6.95
N GLY A 58 -2.00 -1.06 6.73
CA GLY A 58 -1.36 -1.12 5.41
C GLY A 58 -2.09 -2.10 4.51
N PHE A 59 -2.17 -3.36 4.95
CA PHE A 59 -2.82 -4.41 4.19
C PHE A 59 -4.32 -4.14 3.98
N LEU A 60 -5.03 -3.58 4.97
CA LEU A 60 -6.43 -3.19 4.81
C LEU A 60 -6.61 -2.10 3.75
N ALA A 61 -5.72 -1.11 3.71
CA ALA A 61 -5.75 -0.06 2.70
C ALA A 61 -5.42 -0.60 1.31
N ASP A 62 -4.52 -1.57 1.20
CA ASP A 62 -4.21 -2.26 -0.05
C ASP A 62 -5.42 -3.03 -0.59
N ILE A 63 -6.20 -3.68 0.28
CA ILE A 63 -7.47 -4.34 -0.10
C ILE A 63 -8.45 -3.31 -0.70
N VAL A 64 -8.57 -2.12 -0.11
CA VAL A 64 -9.46 -1.08 -0.65
C VAL A 64 -9.02 -0.64 -2.04
N GLY A 65 -7.72 -0.43 -2.26
CA GLY A 65 -7.18 -0.10 -3.58
C GLY A 65 -7.41 -1.23 -4.59
N ALA A 66 -7.14 -2.47 -4.18
CA ALA A 66 -7.37 -3.66 -5.02
C ALA A 66 -8.85 -3.84 -5.36
N LEU A 67 -9.77 -3.51 -4.45
CA LEU A 67 -11.20 -3.57 -4.70
C LEU A 67 -11.64 -2.59 -5.80
N ILE A 68 -11.07 -1.39 -5.82
CA ILE A 68 -11.31 -0.41 -6.90
C ILE A 68 -10.85 -0.99 -8.24
N LEU A 69 -9.65 -1.56 -8.28
CA LEU A 69 -9.13 -2.20 -9.50
C LEU A 69 -9.91 -3.45 -9.88
N PHE A 70 -10.47 -4.18 -8.92
CA PHE A 70 -11.32 -5.33 -9.17
C PHE A 70 -12.63 -4.90 -9.84
N ILE A 71 -13.27 -3.86 -9.34
CA ILE A 71 -14.52 -3.34 -9.92
C ILE A 71 -14.27 -2.81 -11.34
N LEU A 72 -13.22 -2.03 -11.55
CA LEU A 72 -12.97 -1.39 -12.84
C LEU A 72 -12.27 -2.31 -13.86
N GLY A 73 -11.42 -3.22 -13.38
CA GLY A 73 -10.66 -4.14 -14.22
C GLY A 73 -11.38 -5.46 -14.47
N ILE A 74 -11.92 -6.11 -13.43
CA ILE A 74 -12.55 -7.45 -13.58
C ILE A 74 -14.04 -7.32 -13.91
N LEU A 75 -14.75 -6.40 -13.26
CA LEU A 75 -16.18 -6.14 -13.54
C LEU A 75 -16.38 -5.05 -14.61
N GLY A 76 -15.31 -4.60 -15.25
CA GLY A 76 -15.35 -3.51 -16.23
C GLY A 76 -16.24 -3.79 -17.44
N ASP A 77 -16.30 -5.05 -17.90
CA ASP A 77 -17.18 -5.45 -19.01
C ASP A 77 -18.66 -5.25 -18.66
N SER A 78 -19.05 -5.62 -17.44
CA SER A 78 -20.41 -5.39 -16.91
C SER A 78 -20.74 -3.90 -16.79
N LEU A 79 -19.73 -3.06 -16.60
CA LEU A 79 -19.83 -1.60 -16.55
C LEU A 79 -19.74 -0.93 -17.93
N ARG A 80 -19.62 -1.72 -19.02
CA ARG A 80 -19.45 -1.24 -20.41
C ARG A 80 -18.23 -0.34 -20.60
N LEU A 81 -17.15 -0.59 -19.85
CA LEU A 81 -15.89 0.11 -20.04
C LEU A 81 -15.21 -0.33 -21.34
N PRO A 82 -14.40 0.53 -21.98
CA PRO A 82 -13.65 0.15 -23.17
C PRO A 82 -12.69 -1.02 -22.90
N ASN A 83 -12.64 -2.00 -23.79
CA ASN A 83 -11.75 -3.17 -23.66
C ASN A 83 -10.28 -2.78 -23.53
N GLU A 84 -9.85 -1.70 -24.19
CA GLU A 84 -8.48 -1.17 -24.09
C GLU A 84 -8.16 -0.69 -22.67
N LEU A 85 -9.14 -0.12 -21.97
CA LEU A 85 -8.99 0.34 -20.59
C LEU A 85 -8.90 -0.84 -19.64
N ILE A 86 -9.79 -1.82 -19.79
CA ILE A 86 -9.83 -3.06 -19.01
C ILE A 86 -8.50 -3.82 -19.17
N THR A 87 -8.02 -3.94 -20.42
CA THR A 87 -6.74 -4.58 -20.74
C THR A 87 -5.58 -3.81 -20.12
N GLY A 88 -5.61 -2.47 -20.15
CA GLY A 88 -4.61 -1.65 -19.48
C GLY A 88 -4.57 -1.90 -17.96
N ILE A 89 -5.72 -1.92 -17.29
CA ILE A 89 -5.80 -2.16 -15.84
C ILE A 89 -5.31 -3.56 -15.46
N ASN A 90 -5.59 -4.56 -16.30
CA ASN A 90 -5.37 -5.97 -15.97
C ASN A 90 -4.01 -6.52 -16.43
N TYR A 91 -3.49 -6.04 -17.55
CA TYR A 91 -2.34 -6.63 -18.24
C TYR A 91 -1.15 -5.69 -18.36
N ASP A 92 -1.37 -4.46 -18.83
CA ASP A 92 -0.30 -3.49 -19.06
C ASP A 92 -0.76 -2.07 -18.73
N PRO A 93 -0.52 -1.57 -17.50
CA PRO A 93 -0.94 -0.24 -17.08
C PRO A 93 -0.53 0.87 -18.05
N PHE A 94 0.65 0.71 -18.68
CA PHE A 94 1.26 1.72 -19.53
C PHE A 94 0.77 1.67 -20.99
N SER A 95 -0.07 0.71 -21.37
CA SER A 95 -0.65 0.65 -22.72
C SER A 95 -1.74 1.70 -22.93
N ASN A 96 -2.34 2.21 -21.85
CA ASN A 96 -3.42 3.20 -21.90
C ASN A 96 -3.23 4.27 -20.80
N PRO A 97 -3.14 5.57 -21.12
CA PRO A 97 -3.01 6.63 -20.13
C PRO A 97 -4.13 6.63 -19.08
N ALA A 98 -5.37 6.30 -19.46
CA ALA A 98 -6.48 6.23 -18.53
C ALA A 98 -6.33 5.08 -17.52
N ALA A 99 -5.71 3.95 -17.91
CA ALA A 99 -5.43 2.85 -16.99
C ALA A 99 -4.39 3.27 -15.93
N VAL A 100 -3.32 3.97 -16.34
CA VAL A 100 -2.34 4.55 -15.39
C VAL A 100 -3.03 5.48 -14.39
N ILE A 101 -3.91 6.37 -14.86
CA ILE A 101 -4.61 7.32 -13.99
C ILE A 101 -5.51 6.59 -12.98
N ILE A 102 -6.23 5.55 -13.41
CA ILE A 102 -7.08 4.74 -12.52
C ILE A 102 -6.24 4.01 -11.49
N ILE A 103 -5.15 3.36 -11.89
CA ILE A 103 -4.26 2.63 -10.99
C ILE A 103 -3.61 3.59 -9.99
N ALA A 104 -3.08 4.72 -10.47
CA ALA A 104 -2.51 5.75 -9.61
C ALA A 104 -3.56 6.29 -8.62
N SER A 105 -4.80 6.48 -9.05
CA SER A 105 -5.89 6.92 -8.17
C SER A 105 -6.20 5.88 -7.08
N ALA A 106 -6.27 4.60 -7.43
CA ALA A 106 -6.46 3.52 -6.46
C ALA A 106 -5.31 3.46 -5.45
N MET A 107 -4.06 3.58 -5.92
CA MET A 107 -2.87 3.64 -5.07
C MET A 107 -2.88 4.87 -4.15
N LEU A 108 -3.29 6.04 -4.64
CA LEU A 108 -3.40 7.26 -3.84
C LEU A 108 -4.48 7.14 -2.77
N ILE A 109 -5.60 6.46 -3.07
CA ILE A 109 -6.63 6.16 -2.08
C ILE A 109 -6.09 5.24 -1.00
N SER A 110 -5.37 4.17 -1.37
CA SER A 110 -4.68 3.31 -0.39
C SER A 110 -3.69 4.12 0.45
N ALA A 111 -2.82 4.93 -0.15
CA ALA A 111 -1.88 5.78 0.57
C ALA A 111 -2.57 6.77 1.53
N ALA A 112 -3.68 7.38 1.10
CA ALA A 112 -4.47 8.27 1.95
C ALA A 112 -5.05 7.53 3.16
N LEU A 113 -5.55 6.30 2.98
CA LEU A 113 -6.02 5.46 4.08
C LEU A 113 -4.88 5.05 5.02
N ILE A 114 -3.74 4.62 4.49
CA ILE A 114 -2.53 4.30 5.28
C ILE A 114 -2.13 5.50 6.13
N PHE A 115 -2.11 6.69 5.54
CA PHE A 115 -1.83 7.93 6.24
C PHE A 115 -2.84 8.21 7.35
N ILE A 116 -4.14 8.17 7.06
CA ILE A 116 -5.20 8.44 8.03
C ILE A 116 -5.12 7.45 9.20
N PHE A 117 -4.98 6.16 8.90
CA PHE A 117 -4.91 5.11 9.91
C PHE A 117 -3.70 5.28 10.82
N ASN A 118 -2.52 5.49 10.24
CA ASN A 118 -1.30 5.64 11.01
C ASN A 118 -1.25 6.95 11.78
N TYR A 119 -1.68 8.06 11.18
CA TYR A 119 -1.69 9.37 11.85
C TYR A 119 -2.70 9.44 13.00
N ARG A 120 -3.94 8.96 12.79
CA ARG A 120 -5.04 9.10 13.77
C ARG A 120 -5.06 7.99 14.81
N PHE A 121 -4.71 6.75 14.46
CA PHE A 121 -4.88 5.60 15.35
C PHE A 121 -3.56 5.03 15.87
N THR A 122 -2.56 4.84 15.00
CA THR A 122 -1.28 4.22 15.41
C THR A 122 -0.42 5.20 16.20
N PHE A 123 -0.03 6.32 15.58
CA PHE A 123 0.96 7.24 16.14
C PHE A 123 0.38 8.32 17.04
N SER A 124 -0.94 8.50 17.07
CA SER A 124 -1.57 9.53 17.91
C SER A 124 -1.27 9.37 19.41
N LYS A 125 -1.10 8.12 19.86
CA LYS A 125 -0.73 7.78 21.24
C LYS A 125 0.78 7.77 21.50
N GLN A 126 1.59 7.64 20.45
CA GLN A 126 3.04 7.46 20.56
C GLN A 126 3.81 8.76 20.33
N ILE A 127 3.43 9.52 19.30
CA ILE A 127 4.10 10.75 18.87
C ILE A 127 3.21 11.94 19.22
N LYS A 128 3.52 12.62 20.34
CA LYS A 128 2.79 13.82 20.78
C LYS A 128 3.05 15.02 19.86
N ASP A 129 4.27 15.14 19.34
CA ASP A 129 4.60 16.21 18.39
C ASP A 129 3.87 16.00 17.06
N LYS A 130 3.01 16.95 16.71
CA LYS A 130 2.19 16.88 15.49
C LYS A 130 3.04 16.89 14.23
N LYS A 131 4.17 17.61 14.21
CA LYS A 131 5.04 17.71 13.03
C LYS A 131 5.73 16.38 12.75
N SER A 132 6.33 15.76 13.76
CA SER A 132 6.99 14.46 13.66
C SER A 132 6.00 13.35 13.33
N ARG A 133 4.79 13.40 13.91
CA ARG A 133 3.71 12.47 13.59
C ARG A 133 3.28 12.57 12.13
N LEU A 134 3.12 13.79 11.62
CA LEU A 134 2.75 14.05 10.24
C LEU A 134 3.80 13.48 9.28
N LYS A 135 5.08 13.82 9.50
CA LYS A 135 6.18 13.32 8.67
C LYS A 135 6.26 11.79 8.67
N THR A 136 6.20 11.18 9.86
CA THR A 136 6.24 9.71 10.01
C THR A 136 5.10 9.02 9.26
N ALA A 137 3.87 9.51 9.41
CA ALA A 137 2.70 8.93 8.76
C ALA A 137 2.74 9.10 7.23
N ILE A 138 3.22 10.25 6.73
CA ILE A 138 3.39 10.49 5.28
C ILE A 138 4.48 9.57 4.71
N THR A 139 5.62 9.46 5.38
CA THR A 139 6.71 8.59 4.93
C THR A 139 6.26 7.14 4.83
N ILE A 140 5.54 6.64 5.84
CA ILE A 140 4.95 5.29 5.78
C ILE A 140 3.99 5.19 4.60
N ALA A 141 3.02 6.10 4.49
CA ALA A 141 2.03 6.06 3.42
C ALA A 141 2.64 6.05 2.02
N ILE A 142 3.72 6.80 1.76
CA ILE A 142 4.36 6.85 0.44
C ILE A 142 5.19 5.59 0.20
N VAL A 143 5.98 5.14 1.18
CA VAL A 143 6.89 4.01 0.96
C VAL A 143 6.13 2.69 0.89
N THR A 144 5.04 2.56 1.66
CA THR A 144 4.29 1.30 1.80
C THR A 144 3.02 1.28 0.95
N MET A 145 2.74 2.30 0.11
CA MET A 145 1.62 2.22 -0.83
C MET A 145 1.82 1.04 -1.79
N PRO A 146 0.74 0.49 -2.40
CA PRO A 146 0.83 -0.73 -3.19
C PRO A 146 1.43 -0.47 -4.57
N TRP A 147 2.74 -0.17 -4.64
CA TRP A 147 3.51 0.04 -5.86
C TRP A 147 3.41 -1.15 -6.83
N THR A 148 3.14 -2.34 -6.29
CA THR A 148 2.92 -3.56 -7.06
C THR A 148 1.71 -3.47 -8.00
N PHE A 149 0.77 -2.55 -7.78
CA PHE A 149 -0.37 -2.36 -8.69
C PHE A 149 0.03 -1.80 -10.06
N LEU A 150 1.15 -1.10 -10.15
CA LEU A 150 1.69 -0.59 -11.42
C LEU A 150 2.54 -1.62 -12.17
N LEU A 151 2.78 -2.81 -11.60
CA LEU A 151 3.60 -3.83 -12.26
C LEU A 151 2.85 -4.40 -13.47
N PRO A 152 3.41 -4.29 -14.69
CA PRO A 152 2.81 -4.89 -15.87
C PRO A 152 2.83 -6.40 -15.77
N THR A 153 1.66 -7.01 -15.89
CA THR A 153 1.51 -8.48 -15.90
C THR A 153 2.34 -9.07 -17.05
N LYS A 154 2.43 -8.40 -18.21
CA LYS A 154 3.22 -8.87 -19.38
C LYS A 154 4.66 -9.28 -19.06
N TRP A 155 5.33 -8.65 -18.08
CA TRP A 155 6.71 -9.00 -17.72
C TRP A 155 6.86 -10.43 -17.20
N PHE A 156 5.78 -11.00 -16.66
CA PHE A 156 5.76 -12.34 -16.07
C PHE A 156 5.21 -13.41 -17.02
N TYR A 157 4.64 -13.00 -18.15
CA TYR A 157 3.99 -13.89 -19.12
C TYR A 157 4.67 -13.91 -20.50
N ASN A 158 5.75 -13.14 -20.73
CA ASN A 158 6.51 -13.09 -21.99
C ASN A 158 7.31 -14.38 -22.33
N GLY A 159 6.84 -15.55 -21.90
CA GLY A 159 7.52 -16.84 -22.07
C GLY A 159 6.64 -17.99 -22.59
N PHE A 160 5.41 -17.72 -23.05
CA PHE A 160 4.53 -18.70 -23.71
C PHE A 160 3.99 -18.14 -25.02
#